data_AF-Q987X9-F1
#
_entry.id   AF-Q987X9-F1
#
_cell.length_a   1.000
_cell.length_b   1.000
_cell.length_c   1.000
_cell.angle_alpha   90.00
_cell.angle_beta   90.00
_cell.angle_gamma   90.00
#
_symmetry.space_group_name_H-M   'P 1'
#
loop_
_entity.id
_entity.type
_entity.pdbx_description
1 polymer ?
#
loop_
_entity_poly.entity_id
_entity_poly.type
_entity_poly.pdbx_seq_one_letter_code
_entity_poly.pdbx_strand_id
1 'polypeptide(L)'
;MSSLKSKATGRTPAFQHDLFGTAQDLPEGFAYQPGLITPQEETELARHLEGLPFQAFDFHGHLANRRVVGFGLRYDYDRREVVEALPIPDFLLPVRERGRGPCAPARRGFRAGADQ
;
A
#
# COMPACT_ATOMS: atom_id res chain seq x y z
N MET A 1 47.26 29.59 32.66
CA MET A 1 46.45 29.65 31.42
C MET A 1 45.81 28.29 31.22
N SER A 2 44.50 28.29 30.97
CA SER A 2 43.58 27.15 31.13
C SER A 2 43.97 25.85 30.43
N SER A 3 43.75 24.75 31.15
CA SER A 3 43.76 23.39 30.66
C SER A 3 42.55 23.14 29.76
N LEU A 4 42.79 22.71 28.51
CA LEU A 4 41.75 22.36 27.54
C LEU A 4 41.19 20.96 27.88
N LYS A 5 39.97 20.95 28.39
CA LYS A 5 39.23 19.72 28.69
C LYS A 5 38.54 19.25 27.41
N SER A 6 39.14 18.30 26.71
CA SER A 6 38.54 17.67 25.52
C SER A 6 37.29 16.89 25.91
N LYS A 7 36.12 17.41 25.54
CA LYS A 7 34.84 16.70 25.67
C LYS A 7 34.67 15.82 24.44
N ALA A 8 34.97 14.53 24.57
CA ALA A 8 34.64 13.55 23.53
C ALA A 8 33.12 13.38 23.48
N THR A 9 32.48 13.95 22.47
CA THR A 9 31.08 13.67 22.15
C THR A 9 31.02 12.37 21.37
N GLY A 10 30.79 11.26 22.06
CA GLY A 10 30.51 9.97 21.43
C GLY A 10 29.16 10.03 20.71
N ARG A 11 29.18 10.41 19.43
CA ARG A 11 28.05 10.15 18.52
C ARG A 11 28.26 8.74 18.00
N THR A 12 27.52 7.77 18.55
CA THR A 12 27.44 6.44 17.95
C THR A 12 27.03 6.64 16.49
N PRO A 13 27.86 6.27 15.50
CA PRO A 13 27.44 6.35 14.11
C PRO A 13 26.21 5.45 13.98
N ALA A 14 25.12 6.01 13.46
CA ALA A 14 23.97 5.19 13.10
C ALA A 14 24.45 4.20 12.04
N PHE A 15 24.49 2.91 12.38
CA PHE A 15 24.74 1.86 11.40
C PHE A 15 23.51 1.79 10.50
N GLN A 16 23.61 2.45 9.34
CA GLN A 16 22.65 2.29 8.28
C GLN A 16 22.72 0.84 7.81
N HIS A 17 21.64 0.09 8.01
CA HIS A 17 21.50 -1.23 7.42
C HIS A 17 21.55 -1.11 5.90
N ASP A 18 22.01 -2.16 5.23
CA ASP A 18 22.05 -2.19 3.77
C ASP A 18 20.67 -1.87 3.19
N LEU A 19 20.54 -0.70 2.55
CA LEU A 19 19.28 -0.21 1.99
C LEU A 19 18.79 -1.07 0.83
N PHE A 20 19.69 -1.84 0.21
CA PHE A 20 19.41 -2.68 -0.94
C PHE A 20 19.61 -4.17 -0.65
N GLY A 21 19.99 -4.51 0.58
CA GLY A 21 20.11 -5.88 1.04
C GLY A 21 18.74 -6.54 1.13
N THR A 22 18.69 -7.86 0.98
CA THR A 22 17.46 -8.62 1.23
C THR A 22 17.06 -8.44 2.69
N ALA A 23 15.90 -7.82 2.95
CA ALA A 23 15.37 -7.64 4.29
C ALA A 23 15.26 -9.03 4.97
N GLN A 24 16.09 -9.25 5.98
CA GLN A 24 16.15 -10.52 6.70
C GLN A 24 14.87 -10.74 7.53
N ASP A 25 14.28 -9.65 8.01
CA ASP A 25 13.02 -9.63 8.74
C ASP A 25 12.07 -8.60 8.11
N LEU A 26 10.92 -9.07 7.62
CA LEU A 26 9.84 -8.19 7.19
C LEU A 26 9.03 -7.72 8.41
N PRO A 27 8.44 -6.50 8.36
CA PRO A 27 7.56 -6.04 9.44
C PRO A 27 6.43 -7.03 9.71
N GLU A 28 6.00 -7.14 10.97
CA GLU A 28 4.85 -7.97 11.34
C GLU A 28 3.63 -7.60 10.48
N GLY A 29 2.96 -8.61 9.93
CA GLY A 29 1.81 -8.44 9.04
C GLY A 29 2.16 -8.13 7.58
N PHE A 30 3.43 -7.92 7.23
CA PHE A 30 3.88 -7.76 5.85
C PHE A 30 4.45 -9.07 5.30
N ALA A 31 3.89 -9.56 4.19
CA ALA A 31 4.36 -10.75 3.50
C ALA A 31 4.61 -10.44 2.03
N TYR A 32 5.82 -10.74 1.56
CA TYR A 32 6.20 -10.61 0.16
C TYR A 32 6.40 -11.98 -0.48
N GLN A 33 5.70 -12.25 -1.59
CA GLN A 33 5.77 -13.51 -2.32
C GLN A 33 6.09 -13.27 -3.80
N PRO A 34 7.33 -13.52 -4.24
CA PRO A 34 7.69 -13.51 -5.66
C PRO A 34 6.86 -14.54 -6.44
N GLY A 35 6.45 -14.19 -7.66
CA GLY A 35 5.75 -15.12 -8.54
C GLY A 35 4.38 -15.59 -8.03
N LEU A 36 3.71 -14.77 -7.21
CA LEU A 36 2.34 -15.07 -6.73
C LEU A 36 1.35 -15.25 -7.89
N ILE A 37 1.56 -14.51 -8.98
CA ILE A 37 0.83 -14.60 -10.24
C ILE A 37 1.79 -15.01 -11.35
N THR A 38 1.31 -15.83 -12.28
CA THR A 38 2.10 -16.27 -13.44
C THR A 38 2.13 -15.20 -14.53
N PRO A 39 3.11 -15.22 -15.46
CA PRO A 39 3.16 -14.26 -16.56
C PRO A 39 1.91 -14.24 -17.45
N GLN A 40 1.24 -15.40 -17.58
CA GLN A 40 -0.02 -15.49 -18.32
C GLN A 40 -1.15 -14.76 -17.57
N GLU A 41 -1.27 -14.97 -16.27
CA GLU A 41 -2.27 -14.29 -15.44
C GLU A 41 -2.04 -12.78 -15.39
N GLU A 42 -0.79 -12.32 -15.36
CA GLU A 42 -0.46 -10.89 -15.48
C GLU A 42 -1.02 -10.30 -16.78
N THR A 43 -0.82 -11.00 -17.90
CA THR A 43 -1.31 -10.58 -19.21
C THR A 43 -2.84 -10.56 -19.26
N GLU A 44 -3.50 -11.57 -18.72
CA GLU A 44 -4.95 -11.66 -18.67
C GLU A 44 -5.55 -10.58 -17.75
N LEU A 45 -4.96 -10.33 -16.59
CA LEU A 45 -5.36 -9.25 -15.69
C LEU A 45 -5.21 -7.89 -16.36
N ALA A 46 -4.09 -7.63 -17.05
CA ALA A 46 -3.88 -6.38 -17.77
C ALA A 46 -5.00 -6.10 -18.79
N ARG A 47 -5.40 -7.10 -19.59
CA ARG A 47 -6.51 -6.96 -20.55
C ARG A 47 -7.83 -6.63 -19.87
N HIS A 48 -8.15 -7.28 -18.74
CA HIS A 48 -9.38 -6.97 -18.00
C HIS A 48 -9.34 -5.55 -17.40
N LEU A 49 -8.18 -5.13 -16.88
CA LEU A 49 -7.99 -3.80 -16.32
C LEU A 49 -8.15 -2.72 -17.39
N GLU A 50 -7.62 -2.90 -18.60
CA GLU A 50 -7.76 -1.95 -19.72
C GLU A 50 -9.22 -1.59 -20.03
N GLY A 51 -10.16 -2.53 -19.83
CA GLY A 51 -11.59 -2.31 -20.05
C GLY A 51 -12.30 -1.56 -18.92
N LEU A 52 -11.62 -1.25 -17.81
CA LEU A 52 -12.26 -0.58 -16.68
C LEU A 52 -12.41 0.93 -16.89
N PRO A 53 -13.46 1.55 -16.32
CA PRO A 53 -13.77 2.97 -16.50
C PRO A 53 -12.90 3.87 -15.61
N PHE A 54 -11.58 3.80 -15.77
CA PHE A 54 -10.60 4.59 -15.05
C PHE A 54 -10.84 6.10 -15.21
N GLN A 55 -10.88 6.83 -14.09
CA GLN A 55 -11.05 8.28 -14.04
C GLN A 55 -9.78 8.96 -13.56
N ALA A 56 -9.47 10.16 -14.05
CA ALA A 56 -8.35 10.94 -13.52
C ALA A 56 -8.54 11.16 -12.01
N PHE A 57 -7.48 10.95 -11.23
CA PHE A 57 -7.54 11.24 -9.81
C PHE A 57 -7.47 12.75 -9.59
N ASP A 58 -8.56 13.33 -9.10
CA ASP A 58 -8.62 14.72 -8.65
C ASP A 58 -8.40 14.77 -7.14
N PHE A 59 -7.52 15.68 -6.71
CA PHE A 59 -7.40 16.05 -5.31
C PHE A 59 -7.56 17.56 -5.16
N HIS A 60 -8.73 17.99 -4.72
CA HIS A 60 -9.08 19.40 -4.51
C HIS A 60 -8.80 20.30 -5.73
N GLY A 61 -9.16 19.82 -6.93
CA GLY A 61 -8.97 20.52 -8.21
C GLY A 61 -7.60 20.32 -8.86
N HIS A 62 -6.72 19.51 -8.25
CA HIS A 62 -5.45 19.13 -8.84
C HIS A 62 -5.51 17.72 -9.43
N LEU A 63 -5.47 17.63 -10.75
CA LEU A 63 -5.41 16.36 -11.46
C LEU A 63 -4.00 15.74 -11.35
N ALA A 64 -3.92 14.55 -10.75
CA ALA A 64 -2.69 13.79 -10.69
C ALA A 64 -2.44 13.00 -11.99
N ASN A 65 -1.17 12.66 -12.27
CA ASN A 65 -0.81 11.76 -13.36
C ASN A 65 -1.09 10.28 -13.02
N ARG A 66 -2.32 9.99 -12.60
CA ARG A 66 -2.83 8.64 -12.34
C ARG A 66 -4.33 8.60 -12.58
N ARG A 67 -4.82 7.44 -12.99
CA ARG A 67 -6.26 7.17 -13.06
C ARG A 67 -6.64 6.11 -12.03
N VAL A 68 -7.84 6.25 -11.47
CA VAL A 68 -8.35 5.38 -10.41
C VAL A 68 -9.75 4.88 -10.76
N VAL A 69 -10.08 3.70 -10.24
CA VAL A 69 -11.43 3.14 -10.19
C VAL A 69 -11.57 2.44 -8.84
N GLY A 70 -12.69 2.68 -8.15
CA GLY A 70 -12.95 2.14 -6.80
C GLY A 70 -14.00 1.05 -6.82
N PHE A 71 -13.79 -0.01 -6.05
CA PHE A 71 -14.71 -1.14 -5.91
C PHE A 71 -14.96 -1.50 -4.45
N GLY A 72 -16.15 -2.02 -4.15
CA GLY A 72 -16.62 -2.33 -2.80
C GLY A 72 -16.90 -1.05 -2.01
N LEU A 73 -15.85 -0.51 -1.41
CA LEU A 73 -15.89 0.75 -0.66
C LEU A 73 -14.82 1.68 -1.24
N ARG A 74 -15.14 2.97 -1.36
CA ARG A 74 -14.18 4.00 -1.75
C ARG A 74 -14.20 5.14 -0.74
N TYR A 75 -13.07 5.81 -0.62
CA TYR A 75 -12.96 7.03 0.17
C TYR A 75 -13.36 8.23 -0.68
N ASP A 76 -14.35 8.97 -0.25
CA ASP A 76 -14.71 10.27 -0.79
C ASP A 76 -13.84 11.33 -0.11
N TYR A 77 -12.93 11.94 -0.88
CA TYR A 77 -11.96 12.90 -0.37
C TYR A 77 -12.59 14.24 -0.01
N ASP A 78 -13.67 14.64 -0.69
CA ASP A 78 -14.36 15.90 -0.44
C ASP A 78 -15.16 15.82 0.86
N ARG A 79 -15.82 14.68 1.08
CA ARG A 79 -16.70 14.43 2.23
C ARG A 79 -15.97 13.77 3.40
N ARG A 80 -14.72 13.33 3.18
CA ARG A 80 -13.87 12.60 4.14
C ARG A 80 -14.54 11.35 4.71
N GLU A 81 -15.35 10.68 3.88
CA GLU A 81 -16.15 9.54 4.30
C GLU A 81 -15.90 8.32 3.42
N VAL A 82 -16.28 7.15 3.93
CA VAL A 82 -16.29 5.93 3.12
C VAL A 82 -17.68 5.75 2.55
N VAL A 83 -17.75 5.66 1.23
CA VAL A 83 -18.99 5.44 0.50
C VAL A 83 -18.93 4.10 -0.22
N GLU A 84 -20.11 3.55 -0.52
CA GLU A 84 -20.21 2.38 -1.39
C GLU A 84 -19.72 2.70 -2.80
N ALA A 85 -19.13 1.71 -3.44
CA ALA A 85 -18.62 1.78 -4.80
C ALA A 85 -19.17 0.61 -5.64
N LEU A 86 -18.72 0.53 -6.89
CA LEU A 86 -19.08 -0.59 -7.77
C LEU A 86 -18.70 -1.93 -7.12
N PRO A 87 -19.45 -3.02 -7.36
CA PRO A 87 -19.08 -4.33 -6.84
C PRO A 87 -17.66 -4.74 -7.30
N ILE A 88 -16.95 -5.50 -6.47
CA ILE A 88 -15.62 -6.03 -6.85
C ILE A 88 -15.81 -6.99 -8.03
N PRO A 89 -15.16 -6.76 -9.18
CA PRO A 89 -15.24 -7.65 -10.33
C PRO A 89 -14.74 -9.05 -10.01
N ASP A 90 -15.43 -10.07 -10.52
CA ASP A 90 -15.13 -11.48 -10.24
C ASP A 90 -13.70 -11.87 -10.62
N PHE A 91 -13.15 -11.29 -11.69
CA PHE A 91 -11.79 -11.57 -12.15
C PHE A 91 -10.69 -11.18 -11.14
N LEU A 92 -10.99 -10.32 -10.17
CA LEU A 92 -10.06 -9.95 -9.09
C LEU A 92 -10.10 -10.90 -7.90
N LEU A 93 -11.16 -11.70 -7.75
CA LEU A 93 -11.36 -12.55 -6.58
C LEU A 93 -10.29 -13.64 -6.43
N PRO A 94 -9.86 -14.37 -7.50
CA PRO A 94 -8.85 -15.42 -7.36
C PRO A 94 -7.50 -14.89 -6.87
N VAL A 95 -7.06 -13.72 -7.35
CA VAL A 95 -5.81 -13.09 -6.91
C VAL A 95 -5.93 -12.61 -5.46
N ARG A 96 -7.07 -12.05 -5.07
CA ARG A 96 -7.32 -11.61 -3.69
C ARG A 96 -7.23 -12.76 -2.70
N GLU A 97 -7.79 -13.93 -3.02
CA GLU A 97 -7.73 -15.08 -2.13
C GLU A 97 -6.32 -15.67 -2.02
N ARG A 98 -5.52 -15.64 -3.10
CA ARG A 98 -4.11 -16.06 -3.06
C ARG A 98 -3.21 -15.11 -2.27
N GLY A 99 -3.45 -13.81 -2.37
CA GLY A 99 -2.73 -12.79 -1.59
C GLY A 99 -3.08 -12.77 -0.09
N ARG A 100 -4.11 -13.52 0.32
CA ARG A 100 -4.46 -13.69 1.73
C ARG A 100 -3.44 -14.62 2.39
N GLY A 101 -2.31 -14.05 2.80
CA GLY A 101 -1.32 -14.74 3.61
C GLY A 101 -1.88 -15.12 5.00
N PRO A 102 -1.17 -15.97 5.76
CA PRO A 102 -1.57 -16.42 7.09
C PRO A 102 -1.74 -15.29 8.13
N CYS A 103 -1.16 -14.11 7.88
CA CYS A 103 -1.29 -12.93 8.74
C CYS A 103 -2.53 -12.06 8.46
N ALA A 104 -3.38 -12.40 7.48
CA ALA A 104 -4.55 -11.58 7.17
C ALA A 104 -5.58 -11.65 8.32
N PRO A 105 -5.87 -10.55 9.05
CA PRO A 105 -6.87 -10.59 10.10
C PRO A 105 -8.25 -10.92 9.50
N ALA A 106 -9.09 -11.63 10.27
CA ALA A 106 -10.49 -11.81 9.94
C ALA A 106 -11.12 -10.43 9.67
N ARG A 107 -11.86 -10.30 8.56
CA ARG A 107 -12.46 -9.05 8.09
C ARG A 107 -13.19 -8.33 9.24
N ARG A 108 -12.56 -7.34 9.87
CA ARG A 108 -13.27 -6.36 10.68
C ARG A 108 -13.82 -5.33 9.71
N GLY A 109 -15.11 -5.01 9.82
CA GLY A 109 -15.73 -3.97 9.01
C GLY A 109 -14.88 -2.70 9.08
N PHE A 110 -14.47 -2.20 7.92
CA PHE A 110 -13.69 -0.97 7.83
C PHE A 110 -14.58 0.17 8.33
N ARG A 111 -14.39 0.59 9.59
CA ARG A 111 -14.94 1.85 10.10
C ARG A 111 -13.91 2.91 9.74
N ALA A 112 -14.27 3.79 8.80
CA ALA A 112 -13.55 5.05 8.67
C ALA A 112 -13.64 5.74 10.02
N GLY A 113 -12.50 5.90 10.70
CA GLY A 113 -12.42 6.78 11.85
C GLY A 113 -12.73 8.19 11.36
N ALA A 114 -13.95 8.65 11.61
CA ALA A 114 -14.23 10.06 11.72
C ALA A 114 -13.65 10.48 13.08
N ASP A 115 -12.36 10.77 13.14
CA ASP A 115 -11.75 11.43 14.29
C ASP A 115 -11.28 12.82 13.85
N GLN A 116 -11.74 13.80 14.63
CA GLN A 116 -11.20 15.15 14.71
C GLN A 116 -9.89 15.14 15.50
#